data_AF-A0AAV5GWR7-F1
#
_entry.id   AF-A0AAV5GWR7-F1
#
_cell.length_a   1.000
_cell.length_b   1.000
_cell.length_c   1.000
_cell.angle_alpha   90.00
_cell.angle_beta   90.00
_cell.angle_gamma   90.00
#
_symmetry.space_group_name_H-M   'P 1'
#
loop_
_entity.id
_entity.type
_entity.pdbx_description
1 polymer ?
#
loop_
_entity_poly.entity_id
_entity_poly.type
_entity_poly.pdbx_seq_one_letter_code
_entity_poly.pdbx_strand_id
1 'polypeptide(L)'
;MSKRTSSAAFSSANEPSSKRTTTSGLSSYFPSLTGPPRPPAPLVSSDPLTDRQSTFIAHACPATNRTHAQTLQTHIRGLRTASHPCEMTHEMLAWRCLALKPGKSGLESEDDWRVETGQDDDGEKGGANVIRDVLAQEGGVDVAIVVSRLYGGVMLGPARFAHIRAVASQALARLLAAQRLSALRSQLSSLDEQIAAFSSSSAAAAGTTPAKSKQSTVDAYAALTEEKAQRLVAAREKRLELLEKKHREEEEALARADQAAREAERRGGAAAREEGTDENEAGTASPSLAGNGDEGNAEQAQPPTGPQDANGDGKDGVEDEDDEEALLREAEELARKEAEESQ
;
A
#
# COMPACT_ATOMS: atom_id res chain seq x y z
N MET A 1 97.64 -8.06 -4.61
CA MET A 1 97.03 -8.80 -5.73
C MET A 1 96.45 -10.09 -5.20
N SER A 2 95.17 -10.10 -4.81
CA SER A 2 94.48 -11.30 -4.33
C SER A 2 93.14 -11.40 -5.03
N LYS A 3 93.00 -12.44 -5.86
CA LYS A 3 91.80 -12.78 -6.61
C LYS A 3 90.75 -13.34 -5.64
N ARG A 4 89.56 -12.73 -5.58
CA ARG A 4 88.34 -13.38 -5.08
C ARG A 4 87.44 -13.66 -6.27
N THR A 5 87.22 -14.93 -6.55
CA THR A 5 86.20 -15.44 -7.44
C THR A 5 85.15 -16.16 -6.57
N SER A 6 83.93 -15.66 -6.55
CA SER A 6 82.76 -16.50 -6.26
C SER A 6 81.53 -15.86 -6.90
N SER A 7 80.99 -16.60 -7.86
CA SER A 7 79.78 -16.33 -8.64
C SER A 7 78.54 -16.21 -7.76
N ALA A 8 77.80 -15.11 -7.92
CA ALA A 8 76.40 -15.05 -7.52
C ALA A 8 75.56 -15.76 -8.59
N ALA A 9 75.10 -16.97 -8.29
CA ALA A 9 74.08 -17.64 -9.08
C ALA A 9 72.71 -17.10 -8.65
N PHE A 10 72.02 -16.45 -9.59
CA PHE A 10 70.57 -16.25 -9.53
C PHE A 10 69.92 -17.64 -9.60
N SER A 11 69.24 -18.07 -8.54
CA SER A 11 68.33 -19.21 -8.59
C SER A 11 66.94 -18.74 -8.20
N SER A 12 66.05 -18.85 -9.18
CA SER A 12 64.62 -18.60 -9.11
C SER A 12 63.95 -19.74 -8.33
N ALA A 13 63.27 -19.42 -7.24
CA ALA A 13 62.23 -20.26 -6.64
C ALA A 13 61.42 -19.40 -5.65
N ASN A 14 60.27 -18.89 -6.09
CA ASN A 14 59.21 -18.54 -5.15
C ASN A 14 57.92 -19.22 -5.62
N GLU A 15 57.75 -20.45 -5.15
CA GLU A 15 56.50 -21.19 -5.16
C GLU A 15 55.50 -20.50 -4.21
N PRO A 16 54.24 -20.26 -4.61
CA PRO A 16 53.24 -19.75 -3.69
C PRO A 16 52.72 -20.89 -2.79
N SER A 17 53.38 -21.08 -1.64
CA SER A 17 52.83 -21.90 -0.56
C SER A 17 51.58 -21.22 0.02
N SER A 18 50.43 -21.86 -0.23
CA SER A 18 49.14 -21.51 0.37
C SER A 18 49.21 -21.52 1.89
N LYS A 19 49.23 -20.33 2.51
CA LYS A 19 48.74 -20.12 3.88
C LYS A 19 47.90 -18.86 3.90
N ARG A 20 46.60 -19.07 3.68
CA ARG A 20 45.54 -18.07 3.80
C ARG A 20 45.48 -17.63 5.25
N THR A 21 46.08 -16.50 5.57
CA THR A 21 45.96 -15.86 6.89
C THR A 21 44.52 -15.40 7.06
N THR A 22 43.85 -16.00 8.04
CA THR A 22 42.53 -15.60 8.51
C THR A 22 42.64 -14.21 9.15
N THR A 23 42.32 -13.16 8.40
CA THR A 23 42.08 -11.85 8.98
C THR A 23 40.81 -11.94 9.83
N SER A 24 40.98 -12.06 11.15
CA SER A 24 39.91 -11.95 12.13
C SER A 24 39.42 -10.49 12.16
N GLY A 25 38.65 -10.11 11.14
CA GLY A 25 37.97 -8.83 11.10
C GLY A 25 36.76 -8.80 12.03
N LEU A 26 36.25 -7.59 12.29
CA LEU A 26 35.06 -7.29 13.11
C LEU A 26 33.82 -8.16 12.79
N SER A 27 33.76 -8.79 11.62
CA SER A 27 32.75 -9.76 11.20
C SER A 27 32.69 -11.02 12.08
N SER A 28 33.77 -11.40 12.79
CA SER A 28 33.75 -12.56 13.70
C SER A 28 33.16 -12.22 15.08
N TYR A 29 33.16 -10.94 15.47
CA TYR A 29 32.64 -10.48 16.76
C TYR A 29 31.14 -10.17 16.72
N PHE A 30 30.59 -9.94 15.53
CA PHE A 30 29.15 -9.84 15.29
C PHE A 30 28.71 -10.94 14.31
N PRO A 31 28.57 -12.21 14.77
CA PRO A 31 27.88 -13.20 13.95
C PRO A 31 26.47 -12.68 13.66
N SER A 32 26.14 -12.49 12.38
CA SER A 32 24.81 -12.07 11.96
C SER A 32 23.77 -13.03 12.55
N LEU A 33 22.86 -12.51 13.37
CA LEU A 33 21.71 -13.25 13.94
C LEU A 33 20.67 -13.66 12.87
N THR A 34 20.87 -13.21 11.64
CA THR A 34 20.06 -13.52 10.47
C THR A 34 20.96 -14.30 9.52
N GLY A 35 20.51 -15.41 8.95
CA GLY A 35 21.32 -16.26 8.07
C GLY A 35 21.85 -15.55 6.80
N PRO A 36 22.18 -16.29 5.73
CA PRO A 36 22.60 -15.65 4.49
C PRO A 36 21.55 -14.63 4.01
N PRO A 37 21.96 -13.50 3.39
CA PRO A 37 21.05 -12.45 2.98
C PRO A 37 19.98 -13.02 2.04
N ARG A 38 18.71 -12.70 2.33
CA ARG A 38 17.56 -13.14 1.54
C ARG A 38 17.13 -12.04 0.57
N PRO A 39 16.66 -12.39 -0.64
CA PRO A 39 16.10 -11.40 -1.55
C PRO A 39 14.82 -10.78 -0.96
N PRO A 40 14.47 -9.55 -1.37
CA PRO A 40 13.21 -8.93 -0.98
C PRO A 40 12.00 -9.80 -1.35
N ALA A 41 10.98 -9.82 -0.50
CA ALA A 41 9.72 -10.50 -0.77
C ALA A 41 8.77 -9.57 -1.56
N PRO A 42 7.87 -10.11 -2.39
CA PRO A 42 7.71 -11.53 -2.70
C PRO A 42 8.77 -12.05 -3.68
N LEU A 43 9.23 -13.29 -3.47
CA LEU A 43 10.04 -14.02 -4.45
C LEU A 43 9.12 -14.97 -5.21
N VAL A 44 9.00 -14.79 -6.52
CA VAL A 44 8.15 -15.62 -7.38
C VAL A 44 8.98 -16.32 -8.45
N SER A 45 8.46 -17.44 -8.94
CA SER A 45 9.12 -18.25 -9.98
C SER A 45 8.20 -18.43 -11.19
N SER A 46 8.77 -18.52 -12.39
CA SER A 46 8.09 -19.02 -13.58
C SER A 46 7.82 -20.51 -13.45
N ASP A 47 7.06 -21.07 -14.41
CA ASP A 47 7.05 -22.51 -14.60
C ASP A 47 8.36 -22.94 -15.28
N PRO A 48 8.85 -24.16 -15.01
CA PRO A 48 9.99 -24.69 -15.73
C PRO A 48 9.66 -24.95 -17.20
N LEU A 49 10.49 -24.43 -18.09
CA LEU A 49 10.42 -24.69 -19.53
C LEU A 49 11.58 -25.62 -19.93
N THR A 50 11.28 -26.76 -20.54
CA THR A 50 12.30 -27.71 -21.00
C THR A 50 12.32 -27.87 -22.53
N ASP A 51 13.50 -27.74 -23.15
CA ASP A 51 13.77 -28.01 -24.56
C ASP A 51 15.09 -28.78 -24.69
N ARG A 52 15.06 -29.94 -25.36
CA ARG A 52 16.23 -30.81 -25.58
C ARG A 52 17.05 -31.00 -24.30
N GLN A 53 16.36 -31.40 -23.24
CA GLN A 53 16.88 -31.64 -21.88
C GLN A 53 17.47 -30.40 -21.19
N SER A 54 17.49 -29.23 -21.83
CA SER A 54 17.83 -27.99 -21.16
C SER A 54 16.60 -27.41 -20.49
N THR A 55 16.71 -27.03 -19.22
CA THR A 55 15.58 -26.48 -18.45
C THR A 55 15.84 -25.02 -18.10
N PHE A 56 14.81 -24.19 -18.23
CA PHE A 56 14.83 -22.77 -17.94
C PHE A 56 13.82 -22.46 -16.85
N ILE A 57 14.23 -21.72 -15.83
CA ILE A 57 13.36 -21.24 -14.75
C ILE A 57 13.77 -19.80 -14.47
N ALA A 58 12.80 -18.90 -14.39
CA ALA A 58 13.02 -17.53 -13.96
C ALA A 58 12.54 -17.32 -12.52
N HIS A 59 13.28 -16.51 -11.77
CA HIS A 59 12.92 -16.03 -10.45
C HIS A 59 12.93 -14.50 -10.46
N ALA A 60 11.86 -13.89 -9.95
CA ALA A 60 11.72 -12.45 -9.91
C ALA A 60 11.44 -11.97 -8.47
N CYS A 61 12.02 -10.85 -8.10
CA CYS A 61 11.74 -10.18 -6.83
C CYS A 61 11.78 -8.65 -6.98
N PRO A 62 11.19 -7.90 -6.03
CA PRO A 62 11.38 -6.46 -5.96
C PRO A 62 12.86 -6.14 -5.74
N ALA A 63 13.35 -5.08 -6.37
CA ALA A 63 14.71 -4.60 -6.19
C ALA A 63 14.73 -3.08 -6.32
N THR A 64 15.18 -2.37 -5.28
CA THR A 64 15.28 -0.90 -5.29
C THR A 64 16.72 -0.43 -5.54
N ASN A 65 17.66 -1.37 -5.61
CA ASN A 65 19.07 -1.10 -5.81
C ASN A 65 19.79 -2.35 -6.34
N ARG A 66 21.02 -2.14 -6.80
CA ARG A 66 21.90 -3.21 -7.29
C ARG A 66 22.15 -4.31 -6.26
N THR A 67 22.23 -3.99 -4.97
CA THR A 67 22.51 -4.96 -3.91
C THR A 67 21.38 -6.00 -3.82
N HIS A 68 20.11 -5.57 -3.88
CA HIS A 68 18.97 -6.50 -3.89
C HIS A 68 19.05 -7.47 -5.07
N ALA A 69 19.38 -6.97 -6.26
CA ALA A 69 19.53 -7.80 -7.45
C ALA A 69 20.67 -8.84 -7.30
N GLN A 70 21.80 -8.44 -6.72
CA GLN A 70 22.92 -9.35 -6.43
C GLN A 70 22.58 -10.37 -5.33
N THR A 71 21.81 -9.97 -4.33
CA THR A 71 21.29 -10.87 -3.29
C THR A 71 20.38 -11.94 -3.91
N LEU A 72 19.50 -11.56 -4.84
CA LEU A 72 18.68 -12.52 -5.59
C LEU A 72 19.54 -13.54 -6.34
N GLN A 73 20.50 -13.08 -7.15
CA GLN A 73 21.36 -13.97 -7.93
C GLN A 73 22.17 -14.91 -7.02
N THR A 74 22.71 -14.40 -5.91
CA THR A 74 23.44 -15.21 -4.94
C THR A 74 22.52 -16.22 -4.24
N HIS A 75 21.30 -15.82 -3.90
CA HIS A 75 20.30 -16.68 -3.28
C HIS A 75 19.94 -17.85 -4.21
N ILE A 76 19.60 -17.58 -5.47
CA ILE A 76 19.27 -18.61 -6.47
C ILE A 76 20.45 -19.56 -6.70
N ARG A 77 21.68 -19.04 -6.84
CA ARG A 77 22.89 -19.88 -6.92
C ARG A 77 23.05 -20.78 -5.69
N GLY A 78 22.71 -20.28 -4.51
CA GLY A 78 22.80 -21.00 -3.23
C GLY A 78 21.71 -22.04 -3.00
N LEU A 79 20.56 -21.97 -3.71
CA LEU A 79 19.53 -23.01 -3.67
C LEU A 79 20.02 -24.32 -4.33
N ARG A 80 21.08 -24.25 -5.13
CA ARG A 80 21.68 -25.42 -5.76
C ARG A 80 22.39 -26.28 -4.71
N THR A 81 21.82 -27.45 -4.42
CA THR A 81 22.52 -28.48 -3.63
C THR A 81 23.71 -29.04 -4.43
N ALA A 82 24.80 -29.42 -3.74
CA ALA A 82 25.99 -30.04 -4.34
C ALA A 82 25.73 -31.35 -5.12
N SER A 83 24.52 -31.90 -5.01
CA SER A 83 24.05 -33.13 -5.67
C SER A 83 23.26 -32.86 -6.97
N HIS A 84 23.13 -31.60 -7.42
CA HIS A 84 22.38 -31.36 -8.65
C HIS A 84 23.07 -32.03 -9.85
N PRO A 85 22.35 -32.83 -10.65
CA PRO A 85 22.93 -33.67 -11.70
C PRO A 85 23.42 -32.90 -12.93
N CYS A 86 23.32 -31.57 -12.92
CA CYS A 86 23.63 -30.72 -14.07
C CYS A 86 24.89 -29.91 -13.80
N GLU A 87 25.97 -30.23 -14.52
CA GLU A 87 27.30 -29.66 -14.31
C GLU A 87 27.41 -28.20 -14.80
N MET A 88 26.61 -27.81 -15.81
CA MET A 88 26.65 -26.49 -16.42
C MET A 88 25.31 -25.77 -16.21
N THR A 89 25.32 -24.84 -15.25
CA THR A 89 24.21 -23.92 -15.00
C THR A 89 24.67 -22.50 -15.27
N HIS A 90 23.76 -21.69 -15.80
CA HIS A 90 23.97 -20.26 -15.98
C HIS A 90 22.86 -19.51 -15.26
N GLU A 91 23.23 -18.58 -14.38
CA GLU A 91 22.32 -17.76 -13.59
C GLU A 91 22.38 -16.31 -14.07
N MET A 92 21.76 -16.08 -15.22
CA MET A 92 21.69 -14.77 -15.85
C MET A 92 20.84 -13.82 -15.01
N LEU A 93 21.33 -12.62 -14.74
CA LEU A 93 20.63 -11.59 -13.97
C LEU A 93 20.40 -10.36 -14.83
N ALA A 94 19.21 -9.76 -14.75
CA ALA A 94 19.01 -8.37 -15.12
C ALA A 94 18.07 -7.66 -14.15
N TRP A 95 18.23 -6.35 -13.99
CA TRP A 95 17.42 -5.53 -13.11
C TRP A 95 17.24 -4.12 -13.64
N ARG A 96 16.13 -3.49 -13.22
CA ARG A 96 15.84 -2.07 -13.45
C ARG A 96 15.34 -1.48 -12.14
N CYS A 97 15.92 -0.38 -11.68
CA CYS A 97 15.53 0.28 -10.44
C CYS A 97 15.42 1.79 -10.68
N LEU A 98 14.43 2.42 -10.05
CA LEU A 98 14.33 3.86 -10.00
C LEU A 98 15.38 4.40 -9.01
N ALA A 99 16.18 5.34 -9.48
CA ALA A 99 17.28 5.91 -8.71
C ALA A 99 17.34 7.41 -8.89
N LEU A 100 17.75 8.09 -7.83
CA LEU A 100 17.86 9.54 -7.82
C LEU A 100 19.09 9.99 -8.61
N LYS A 101 18.92 10.97 -9.51
CA LYS A 101 20.04 11.58 -10.23
C LYS A 101 21.04 12.18 -9.23
N PRO A 102 22.36 12.10 -9.51
CA PRO A 102 23.36 12.66 -8.62
C PRO A 102 23.10 14.13 -8.30
N GLY A 103 23.14 14.51 -7.02
CA GLY A 103 22.93 15.88 -6.57
C GLY A 103 21.47 16.34 -6.55
N LYS A 104 20.50 15.45 -6.79
CA LYS A 104 19.07 15.75 -6.65
C LYS A 104 18.52 15.29 -5.31
N SER A 105 17.39 15.88 -4.90
CA SER A 105 16.68 15.55 -3.66
C SER A 105 15.48 14.64 -3.90
N GLY A 106 14.89 14.66 -5.10
CA GLY A 106 13.73 13.83 -5.46
C GLY A 106 12.40 14.44 -5.06
N LEU A 107 12.41 15.63 -4.46
CA LEU A 107 11.24 16.35 -3.98
C LEU A 107 10.84 17.53 -4.89
N GLU A 108 11.73 17.95 -5.78
CA GLU A 108 11.53 19.16 -6.59
C GLU A 108 10.80 18.89 -7.90
N SER A 109 11.12 17.77 -8.57
CA SER A 109 10.54 17.41 -9.87
C SER A 109 10.65 15.90 -10.12
N GLU A 110 9.75 15.37 -10.94
CA GLU A 110 9.83 14.01 -11.49
C GLU A 110 11.13 13.79 -12.28
N ASP A 111 11.69 14.85 -12.87
CA ASP A 111 12.97 14.84 -13.58
C ASP A 111 14.17 14.53 -12.68
N ASP A 112 14.01 14.51 -11.35
CA ASP A 112 15.09 14.14 -10.44
C ASP A 112 15.40 12.64 -10.48
N TRP A 113 14.49 11.83 -11.03
CA TRP A 113 14.61 10.39 -11.06
C TRP A 113 15.16 9.89 -12.40
N ARG A 114 15.85 8.75 -12.38
CA ARG A 114 16.25 8.00 -13.56
C ARG A 114 16.09 6.51 -13.32
N VAL A 115 15.93 5.74 -14.39
CA VAL A 115 15.99 4.29 -14.30
C VAL A 115 17.45 3.85 -14.46
N GLU A 116 18.01 3.28 -13.41
CA GLU A 116 19.25 2.53 -13.48
C GLU A 116 18.98 1.10 -13.91
N THR A 117 19.86 0.54 -14.74
CA THR A 117 19.74 -0.83 -15.23
C THR A 117 21.07 -1.55 -15.09
N GLY A 118 21.04 -2.83 -14.73
CA GLY A 118 22.23 -3.68 -14.70
C GLY A 118 21.93 -5.09 -15.15
N GLN A 119 22.98 -5.80 -15.57
CA GLN A 119 22.88 -7.16 -16.08
C GLN A 119 24.16 -7.96 -15.84
N ASP A 120 24.04 -9.27 -15.79
CA ASP A 120 25.13 -10.25 -15.71
C ASP A 120 24.72 -11.53 -16.48
N ASP A 121 25.44 -11.86 -17.54
CA ASP A 121 25.15 -13.03 -18.39
C ASP A 121 25.54 -14.37 -17.75
N ASP A 122 26.42 -14.37 -16.75
CA ASP A 122 26.93 -15.59 -16.08
C ASP A 122 27.36 -16.72 -17.04
N GLY A 123 28.07 -16.36 -18.12
CA GLY A 123 28.54 -17.30 -19.14
C GLY A 123 27.54 -17.62 -20.27
N GLU A 124 26.24 -17.31 -20.09
CA GLU A 124 25.22 -17.44 -21.13
C GLU A 124 25.15 -16.14 -21.96
N LYS A 125 26.14 -15.96 -22.85
CA LYS A 125 26.30 -14.72 -23.63
C LYS A 125 25.01 -14.26 -24.30
N GLY A 126 24.61 -13.03 -24.01
CA GLY A 126 23.43 -12.36 -24.55
C GLY A 126 22.13 -12.68 -23.83
N GLY A 127 22.12 -13.62 -22.88
CA GLY A 127 20.91 -14.02 -22.18
C GLY A 127 20.38 -12.95 -21.24
N ALA A 128 21.25 -12.23 -20.51
CA ALA A 128 20.84 -11.15 -19.63
C ALA A 128 20.32 -9.92 -20.41
N ASN A 129 20.81 -9.70 -21.64
CA ASN A 129 20.26 -8.67 -22.52
C ASN A 129 18.77 -8.96 -22.84
N VAL A 130 18.41 -10.23 -23.05
CA VAL A 130 17.01 -10.61 -23.29
C VAL A 130 16.15 -10.32 -22.06
N ILE A 131 16.64 -10.62 -20.86
CA ILE A 131 15.92 -10.35 -19.61
C ILE A 131 15.74 -8.83 -19.41
N ARG A 132 16.79 -8.04 -19.66
CA ARG A 132 16.72 -6.58 -19.63
C ARG A 132 15.66 -6.06 -20.62
N ASP A 133 15.64 -6.60 -21.82
CA ASP A 133 14.69 -6.19 -22.85
C ASP A 133 13.24 -6.53 -22.45
N VAL A 134 13.01 -7.68 -21.80
CA VAL A 134 11.71 -8.02 -21.19
C VAL A 134 11.32 -6.96 -20.15
N LEU A 135 12.21 -6.67 -19.19
CA LEU A 135 11.95 -5.66 -18.16
C LEU A 135 11.66 -4.27 -18.77
N ALA A 136 12.32 -3.90 -19.87
CA ALA A 136 12.10 -2.63 -20.53
C ALA A 136 10.77 -2.59 -21.31
N GLN A 137 10.46 -3.63 -22.08
CA GLN A 137 9.28 -3.69 -22.95
C GLN A 137 7.98 -3.91 -22.18
N GLU A 138 8.02 -4.67 -21.08
CA GLU A 138 6.86 -4.99 -20.24
C GLU A 138 6.72 -4.03 -19.04
N GLY A 139 7.56 -2.99 -18.95
CA GLY A 139 7.43 -1.95 -17.93
C GLY A 139 7.89 -2.36 -16.53
N GLY A 140 8.69 -3.42 -16.39
CA GLY A 140 9.27 -3.82 -15.11
C GLY A 140 10.30 -2.80 -14.60
N VAL A 141 9.94 -2.04 -13.56
CA VAL A 141 10.80 -1.10 -12.82
C VAL A 141 10.75 -1.48 -11.34
N ASP A 142 11.87 -1.28 -10.64
CA ASP A 142 12.12 -1.75 -9.28
C ASP A 142 12.00 -3.28 -9.14
N VAL A 143 12.51 -3.98 -10.16
CA VAL A 143 12.46 -5.44 -10.28
C VAL A 143 13.83 -5.99 -10.70
N ALA A 144 14.18 -7.14 -10.12
CA ALA A 144 15.27 -7.98 -10.57
C ALA A 144 14.74 -9.36 -11.00
N ILE A 145 15.30 -9.90 -12.07
CA ILE A 145 14.99 -11.24 -12.59
C ILE A 145 16.29 -12.01 -12.76
N VAL A 146 16.32 -13.22 -12.24
CA VAL A 146 17.35 -14.23 -12.51
C VAL A 146 16.74 -15.35 -13.33
N VAL A 147 17.34 -15.67 -14.46
CA VAL A 147 16.98 -16.85 -15.24
C VAL A 147 18.08 -17.89 -15.08
N SER A 148 17.71 -19.03 -14.52
CA SER A 148 18.54 -20.22 -14.46
C SER A 148 18.34 -21.05 -15.71
N ARG A 149 19.43 -21.37 -16.41
CA ARG A 149 19.45 -22.40 -17.45
C ARG A 149 20.26 -23.59 -16.96
N LEU A 150 19.65 -24.75 -16.93
CA LEU A 150 20.30 -26.05 -16.73
C LEU A 150 20.59 -26.65 -18.11
N TYR A 151 21.85 -26.88 -18.44
CA TYR A 151 22.24 -27.39 -19.76
C TYR A 151 21.93 -28.89 -19.92
N GLY A 152 21.19 -29.24 -20.96
CA GLY A 152 20.78 -30.61 -21.26
C GLY A 152 21.75 -31.45 -22.09
N GLY A 153 22.94 -30.96 -22.42
CA GLY A 153 23.88 -31.66 -23.31
C GLY A 153 23.79 -31.25 -24.78
N VAL A 154 22.78 -30.47 -25.19
CA VAL A 154 22.63 -30.00 -26.58
C VAL A 154 22.61 -28.47 -26.68
N MET A 155 23.42 -27.91 -27.58
CA MET A 155 23.44 -26.48 -27.85
C MET A 155 22.15 -26.04 -28.55
N LEU A 156 21.35 -25.21 -27.88
CA LEU A 156 20.07 -24.76 -28.44
C LEU A 156 20.21 -23.65 -29.50
N GLY A 157 21.38 -23.00 -29.60
CA GLY A 157 21.58 -21.87 -30.49
C GLY A 157 20.65 -20.69 -30.14
N PRO A 158 20.12 -19.95 -31.12
CA PRO A 158 19.23 -18.81 -30.88
C PRO A 158 17.92 -19.16 -30.15
N ALA A 159 17.44 -20.40 -30.23
CA ALA A 159 16.17 -20.81 -29.63
C ALA A 159 16.12 -20.58 -28.12
N ARG A 160 17.26 -20.66 -27.43
CA ARG A 160 17.35 -20.39 -25.98
C ARG A 160 16.88 -18.99 -25.60
N PHE A 161 17.05 -18.00 -26.47
CA PHE A 161 16.67 -16.62 -26.18
C PHE A 161 15.15 -16.47 -26.14
N ALA A 162 14.41 -17.22 -26.97
CA ALA A 162 12.95 -17.26 -26.90
C ALA A 162 12.50 -17.87 -25.56
N HIS A 163 13.16 -18.94 -25.10
CA HIS A 163 12.87 -19.57 -23.82
C HIS A 163 13.15 -18.64 -22.64
N ILE A 164 14.32 -17.98 -22.63
CA ILE A 164 14.70 -16.98 -21.61
C ILE A 164 13.64 -15.87 -21.54
N ARG A 165 13.22 -15.33 -22.69
CA ARG A 165 12.17 -14.31 -22.76
C ARG A 165 10.86 -14.81 -22.17
N ALA A 166 10.41 -16.01 -22.56
CA ALA A 166 9.15 -16.57 -22.10
C ALA A 166 9.12 -16.76 -20.58
N VAL A 167 10.16 -17.36 -20.01
CA VAL A 167 10.21 -17.58 -18.55
C VAL A 167 10.37 -16.26 -17.79
N ALA A 168 11.14 -15.30 -18.30
CA ALA A 168 11.32 -13.99 -17.67
C ALA A 168 10.01 -13.18 -17.66
N SER A 169 9.28 -13.14 -18.78
CA SER A 169 7.98 -12.49 -18.88
C SER A 169 6.97 -13.11 -17.92
N GLN A 170 6.93 -14.45 -17.84
CA GLN A 170 6.05 -15.15 -16.91
C GLN A 170 6.37 -14.82 -15.44
N ALA A 171 7.65 -14.80 -15.05
CA ALA A 171 8.04 -14.44 -13.69
C ALA A 171 7.75 -12.98 -13.37
N LEU A 172 7.96 -12.06 -14.31
CA LEU A 172 7.61 -10.64 -14.16
C LEU A 172 6.11 -10.46 -13.92
N ALA A 173 5.27 -11.09 -14.77
CA ALA A 173 3.81 -11.02 -14.62
C ALA A 173 3.34 -11.53 -13.25
N ARG A 174 3.90 -12.67 -12.78
CA ARG A 174 3.61 -13.21 -11.44
C ARG A 174 4.03 -12.26 -10.33
N LEU A 175 5.17 -11.56 -10.49
CA LEU A 175 5.67 -10.64 -9.48
C LEU A 175 4.75 -9.42 -9.35
N LEU A 176 4.37 -8.82 -10.49
CA LEU A 176 3.49 -7.66 -10.52
C LEU A 176 2.12 -7.98 -9.92
N ALA A 177 1.56 -9.16 -10.23
CA ALA A 177 0.32 -9.65 -9.60
C ALA A 177 0.48 -9.81 -8.07
N ALA A 178 1.58 -10.40 -7.62
CA ALA A 178 1.85 -10.56 -6.19
C ALA A 178 2.02 -9.22 -5.45
N GLN A 179 2.69 -8.24 -6.07
CA GLN A 179 2.81 -6.89 -5.51
C GLN A 179 1.45 -6.18 -5.42
N ARG A 180 0.64 -6.26 -6.47
CA ARG A 180 -0.72 -5.67 -6.46
C ARG A 180 -1.60 -6.32 -5.40
N LEU A 181 -1.56 -7.64 -5.28
CA LEU A 181 -2.29 -8.37 -4.23
C LEU A 181 -1.86 -7.92 -2.83
N SER A 182 -0.55 -7.74 -2.60
CA SER A 182 -0.04 -7.22 -1.33
C SER A 182 -0.58 -5.81 -1.04
N ALA A 183 -0.62 -4.93 -2.03
CA ALA A 183 -1.16 -3.58 -1.89
C ALA A 183 -2.65 -3.59 -1.53
N LEU A 184 -3.44 -4.42 -2.22
CA LEU A 184 -4.87 -4.58 -1.93
C LEU A 184 -5.11 -5.09 -0.50
N ARG A 185 -4.30 -6.04 -0.02
CA ARG A 185 -4.38 -6.54 1.35
C ARG A 185 -4.08 -5.46 2.39
N SER A 186 -3.07 -4.62 2.14
CA SER A 186 -2.77 -3.47 3.00
C SER A 186 -3.90 -2.45 3.00
N GLN A 187 -4.49 -2.17 1.83
CA GLN A 187 -5.65 -1.27 1.70
C GLN A 187 -6.86 -1.81 2.50
N LEU A 188 -7.17 -3.10 2.37
CA LEU A 188 -8.24 -3.74 3.16
C LEU A 188 -8.04 -3.58 4.66
N SER A 189 -6.82 -3.84 5.16
CA SER A 189 -6.52 -3.67 6.58
C SER A 189 -6.75 -2.24 7.05
N SER A 190 -6.35 -1.25 6.24
CA SER A 190 -6.57 0.16 6.56
C SER A 190 -8.05 0.54 6.55
N LEU A 191 -8.82 0.05 5.57
CA LEU A 191 -10.26 0.30 5.50
C LEU A 191 -11.00 -0.33 6.70
N ASP A 192 -10.63 -1.54 7.11
CA ASP A 192 -11.22 -2.18 8.29
C ASP A 192 -10.92 -1.39 9.57
N GLU A 193 -9.71 -0.85 9.72
CA GLU A 193 -9.34 0.02 10.85
C GLU A 193 -10.18 1.30 10.88
N GLN A 194 -10.41 1.93 9.72
CA GLN A 194 -11.25 3.13 9.60
C GLN A 194 -12.72 2.82 9.92
N ILE A 195 -13.27 1.74 9.36
CA ILE A 195 -14.64 1.29 9.64
C ILE A 195 -14.82 0.98 11.13
N ALA A 196 -13.84 0.32 11.75
CA ALA A 196 -13.86 0.03 13.18
C ALA A 196 -13.83 1.31 14.03
N ALA A 197 -13.05 2.33 13.63
CA ALA A 197 -13.01 3.62 14.30
C ALA A 197 -14.38 4.31 14.30
N PHE A 198 -15.04 4.44 13.14
CA PHE A 198 -16.39 5.01 13.03
C PHE A 198 -17.44 4.21 13.81
N SER A 199 -17.38 2.88 13.73
CA SER A 199 -18.30 2.00 14.46
C SER A 199 -18.13 2.14 15.98
N SER A 200 -16.90 2.30 16.46
CA SER A 200 -16.62 2.48 17.89
C SER A 200 -17.00 3.86 18.42
N SER A 201 -16.87 4.91 17.60
CA SER A 201 -17.34 6.27 17.91
C SER A 201 -18.86 6.28 18.14
N SER A 202 -19.60 5.65 17.23
CA SER A 202 -21.07 5.51 17.34
C SER A 202 -21.49 4.61 18.51
N ALA A 203 -20.77 3.49 18.75
CA ALA A 203 -21.07 2.59 19.87
C ALA A 203 -20.79 3.22 21.25
N ALA A 204 -19.79 4.11 21.36
CA ALA A 204 -19.52 4.86 22.59
C ALA A 204 -20.65 5.85 22.93
N ALA A 205 -21.26 6.48 21.91
CA ALA A 205 -22.46 7.30 22.09
C ALA A 205 -23.68 6.46 22.54
N ALA A 206 -23.78 5.21 22.09
CA ALA A 206 -24.85 4.28 22.43
C ALA A 206 -24.63 3.46 23.72
N GLY A 207 -23.54 3.68 24.47
CA GLY A 207 -23.31 3.05 25.78
C GLY A 207 -23.07 1.52 25.76
N THR A 208 -22.77 0.94 24.60
CA THR A 208 -22.60 -0.52 24.45
C THR A 208 -21.12 -0.92 24.55
N THR A 209 -20.78 -1.84 25.45
CA THR A 209 -19.40 -2.32 25.65
C THR A 209 -18.94 -3.25 24.52
N PRO A 210 -17.77 -3.01 23.88
CA PRO A 210 -17.32 -3.84 22.76
C PRO A 210 -16.67 -5.14 23.24
N ALA A 211 -17.21 -6.27 22.80
CA ALA A 211 -16.61 -7.59 22.98
C ALA A 211 -15.37 -7.76 22.09
N LYS A 212 -14.20 -7.91 22.71
CA LYS A 212 -12.90 -8.14 22.06
C LYS A 212 -12.87 -9.51 21.37
N SER A 213 -12.79 -9.53 20.04
CA SER A 213 -12.12 -10.60 19.30
C SER A 213 -10.94 -9.99 18.54
N LYS A 214 -9.76 -10.02 19.17
CA LYS A 214 -8.48 -9.69 18.51
C LYS A 214 -8.00 -10.93 17.74
N GLN A 215 -8.64 -11.25 16.62
CA GLN A 215 -7.97 -12.04 15.60
C GLN A 215 -7.28 -11.04 14.67
N SER A 216 -5.98 -11.21 14.42
CA SER A 216 -5.19 -10.37 13.51
C SER A 216 -5.86 -10.32 12.14
N THR A 217 -6.39 -9.15 11.76
CA THR A 217 -6.98 -8.89 10.42
C THR A 217 -6.01 -9.21 9.27
N VAL A 218 -4.71 -9.15 9.55
CA VAL A 218 -3.63 -9.49 8.61
C VAL A 218 -3.70 -10.94 8.12
N ASP A 219 -4.11 -11.89 8.97
CA ASP A 219 -4.22 -13.30 8.58
C ASP A 219 -5.50 -13.60 7.78
N ALA A 220 -6.54 -12.77 7.93
CA ALA A 220 -7.82 -12.97 7.27
C ALA A 220 -7.73 -12.87 5.73
N TYR A 221 -6.78 -12.09 5.21
CA TYR A 221 -6.62 -11.85 3.77
C TYR A 221 -5.52 -12.69 3.11
N ALA A 222 -4.85 -13.57 3.86
CA ALA A 222 -3.70 -14.33 3.36
C ALA A 222 -4.03 -15.26 2.18
N ALA A 223 -5.25 -15.78 2.09
CA ALA A 223 -5.71 -16.71 1.05
C ALA A 223 -6.47 -16.03 -0.12
N LEU A 224 -6.57 -14.70 -0.13
CA LEU A 224 -7.39 -13.99 -1.11
C LEU A 224 -6.75 -13.96 -2.50
N THR A 225 -7.56 -14.15 -3.55
CA THR A 225 -7.17 -13.93 -4.95
C THR A 225 -7.26 -12.44 -5.30
N GLU A 226 -6.59 -12.00 -6.38
CA GLU A 226 -6.59 -10.59 -6.79
C GLU A 226 -8.03 -10.07 -7.05
N GLU A 227 -8.84 -10.82 -7.80
CA GLU A 227 -10.22 -10.44 -8.12
C GLU A 227 -11.10 -10.34 -6.86
N LYS A 228 -10.98 -11.30 -5.95
CA LYS A 228 -11.72 -11.27 -4.67
C LYS A 228 -11.26 -10.10 -3.80
N ALA A 229 -9.96 -9.80 -3.78
CA ALA A 229 -9.41 -8.66 -3.06
C ALA A 229 -9.93 -7.32 -3.60
N GLN A 230 -9.98 -7.15 -4.92
CA GLN A 230 -10.55 -5.94 -5.55
C GLN A 230 -12.02 -5.73 -5.20
N ARG A 231 -12.84 -6.79 -5.31
CA ARG A 231 -14.27 -6.72 -4.95
C ARG A 231 -14.45 -6.35 -3.48
N LEU A 232 -13.64 -6.92 -2.59
CA LEU A 232 -13.74 -6.65 -1.16
C LEU A 232 -13.30 -5.22 -0.82
N VAL A 233 -12.27 -4.69 -1.49
CA VAL A 233 -11.86 -3.29 -1.34
C VAL A 233 -13.02 -2.36 -1.70
N ALA A 234 -13.63 -2.54 -2.87
CA ALA A 234 -14.76 -1.72 -3.31
C ALA A 234 -15.95 -1.79 -2.34
N ALA A 235 -16.26 -2.98 -1.81
CA ALA A 235 -17.32 -3.16 -0.82
C ALA A 235 -17.00 -2.44 0.51
N ARG A 236 -15.73 -2.44 0.94
CA ARG A 236 -15.28 -1.75 2.15
C ARG A 236 -15.25 -0.23 1.98
N GLU A 237 -14.84 0.27 0.82
CA GLU A 237 -14.88 1.70 0.49
C GLU A 237 -16.31 2.23 0.52
N LYS A 238 -17.27 1.53 -0.14
CA LYS A 238 -18.69 1.91 -0.09
C LYS A 238 -19.23 1.93 1.34
N ARG A 239 -18.88 0.92 2.16
CA ARG A 239 -19.29 0.88 3.56
C ARG A 239 -18.72 2.05 4.36
N LEU A 240 -17.48 2.43 4.13
CA LEU A 240 -16.85 3.56 4.81
C LEU A 240 -17.57 4.88 4.45
N GLU A 241 -17.85 5.10 3.16
CA GLU A 241 -18.57 6.28 2.67
C GLU A 241 -19.96 6.44 3.34
N LEU A 242 -20.71 5.34 3.45
CA LEU A 242 -22.01 5.33 4.12
C LEU A 242 -21.90 5.66 5.61
N LEU A 243 -20.88 5.11 6.29
CA LEU A 243 -20.63 5.40 7.71
C LEU A 243 -20.21 6.87 7.92
N GLU A 244 -19.39 7.43 7.03
CA GLU A 244 -19.01 8.84 7.06
C GLU A 244 -20.22 9.76 6.86
N LYS A 245 -21.08 9.45 5.88
CA LYS A 245 -22.33 10.19 5.66
C LYS A 245 -23.23 10.15 6.90
N LYS A 246 -23.41 8.97 7.50
CA LYS A 246 -24.21 8.81 8.73
C LYS A 246 -23.63 9.58 9.90
N HIS A 247 -22.31 9.51 10.11
CA HIS A 247 -21.64 10.24 11.20
C HIS A 247 -21.81 11.75 11.05
N ARG A 248 -21.71 12.28 9.81
CA ARG A 248 -21.95 13.70 9.53
C ARG A 248 -23.41 14.10 9.84
N GLU A 249 -24.38 13.30 9.45
CA GLU A 249 -25.80 13.55 9.75
C GLU A 249 -26.07 13.52 11.26
N GLU A 250 -25.45 12.60 12.00
CA GLU A 250 -25.51 12.53 13.47
C GLU A 250 -24.87 13.77 14.13
N GLU A 251 -23.71 14.23 13.66
CA GLU A 251 -23.06 15.46 14.14
C GLU A 251 -23.89 16.71 13.86
N GLU A 252 -24.47 16.83 12.66
CA GLU A 252 -25.37 17.93 12.31
C GLU A 252 -26.67 17.90 13.11
N ALA A 253 -27.21 16.72 13.41
CA ALA A 253 -28.38 16.57 14.29
C ALA A 253 -28.05 16.99 15.74
N LEU A 254 -26.89 16.58 16.25
CA LEU A 254 -26.42 16.98 17.58
C LEU A 254 -26.19 18.50 17.67
N ALA A 255 -25.55 19.09 16.67
CA ALA A 255 -25.33 20.53 16.61
C ALA A 255 -26.66 21.31 16.56
N ARG A 256 -27.65 20.82 15.81
CA ARG A 256 -29.01 21.39 15.79
C ARG A 256 -29.70 21.27 17.15
N ALA A 257 -29.57 20.14 17.84
CA ALA A 257 -30.12 19.96 19.18
C ALA A 257 -29.48 20.90 20.21
N ASP A 258 -28.15 21.06 20.18
CA ASP A 258 -27.41 21.99 21.05
C ASP A 258 -27.81 23.45 20.82
N GLN A 259 -27.99 23.85 19.56
CA GLN A 259 -28.46 25.20 19.22
C GLN A 259 -29.88 25.44 19.76
N ALA A 260 -30.79 24.48 19.56
CA ALA A 260 -32.16 24.57 20.07
C ALA A 260 -32.19 24.64 21.61
N ALA A 261 -31.35 23.87 22.31
CA ALA A 261 -31.24 23.92 23.76
C ALA A 261 -30.78 25.31 24.27
N ARG A 262 -29.74 25.88 23.64
CA ARG A 262 -29.24 27.23 23.99
C ARG A 262 -30.27 28.34 23.69
N GLU A 263 -31.08 28.17 22.66
CA GLU A 263 -32.18 29.10 22.36
C GLU A 263 -33.32 29.00 23.38
N ALA A 264 -33.67 27.79 23.80
CA ALA A 264 -34.65 27.56 24.85
C ALA A 264 -34.19 28.17 26.19
N GLU A 265 -32.93 28.00 26.56
CA GLU A 265 -32.34 28.63 27.75
C GLU A 265 -32.37 30.16 27.67
N ARG A 266 -32.03 30.75 26.51
CA ARG A 266 -32.13 32.21 26.29
C ARG A 266 -33.56 32.72 26.43
N ARG A 267 -34.55 31.98 25.92
CA ARG A 267 -35.97 32.34 26.07
C ARG A 267 -36.45 32.21 27.52
N GLY A 268 -36.04 31.16 28.24
CA GLY A 268 -36.36 30.98 29.66
C GLY A 268 -35.73 32.04 30.56
N GLY A 269 -34.49 32.46 30.27
CA GLY A 269 -33.80 33.52 31.00
C GLY A 269 -34.34 34.93 30.72
N ALA A 270 -34.93 35.17 29.54
CA ALA A 270 -35.62 36.42 29.22
C ALA A 270 -36.97 36.54 29.95
N ALA A 271 -37.75 35.44 30.04
CA ALA A 271 -39.00 35.42 30.77
C ALA A 271 -38.82 35.66 32.29
N ALA A 272 -37.72 35.17 32.88
CA ALA A 272 -37.40 35.41 34.29
C ALA A 272 -36.94 36.85 34.61
N ARG A 273 -36.68 37.70 33.60
CA ARG A 273 -36.24 39.09 33.79
C ARG A 273 -37.36 40.12 33.60
N GLU A 274 -38.53 39.72 33.09
CA GLU A 274 -39.72 40.58 32.98
C GLU A 274 -40.69 40.44 34.17
N GLU A 275 -40.54 39.44 35.05
CA GLU A 275 -41.32 39.31 36.31
C GLU A 275 -40.59 39.96 37.51
N GLY A 276 -40.05 41.16 37.32
CA GLY A 276 -39.19 41.78 38.33
C GLY A 276 -39.19 43.31 38.37
N THR A 277 -40.31 43.99 38.09
CA THR A 277 -40.47 45.42 38.41
C THR A 277 -41.93 45.81 38.62
N ASP A 278 -42.35 45.89 39.88
CA ASP A 278 -43.14 46.97 40.53
C ASP A 278 -43.42 46.46 41.97
N GLU A 279 -43.17 47.16 43.07
CA GLU A 279 -43.61 48.49 43.46
C GLU A 279 -42.71 49.07 44.58
N ASN A 280 -42.33 50.37 44.52
CA ASN A 280 -42.45 51.27 45.69
C ASN A 280 -42.28 52.75 45.33
N GLU A 281 -43.19 53.57 45.84
CA GLU A 281 -43.39 55.00 45.55
C GLU A 281 -42.43 55.97 46.29
N ALA A 282 -42.37 57.18 45.71
CA ALA A 282 -42.23 58.51 46.31
C ALA A 282 -40.84 59.17 46.47
N GLY A 283 -40.67 60.35 45.83
CA GLY A 283 -39.91 61.47 46.41
C GLY A 283 -38.98 62.29 45.50
N THR A 284 -39.55 63.25 44.75
CA THR A 284 -39.05 64.64 44.50
C THR A 284 -37.64 64.95 43.91
N ALA A 285 -37.68 65.75 42.82
CA ALA A 285 -36.86 66.92 42.45
C ALA A 285 -35.91 66.84 41.21
N SER A 286 -36.16 67.78 40.27
CA SER A 286 -35.45 68.15 39.01
C SER A 286 -34.09 68.89 39.25
N PRO A 287 -33.34 69.44 38.24
CA PRO A 287 -33.51 69.47 36.76
C PRO A 287 -32.22 69.33 35.87
N SER A 288 -32.42 69.46 34.54
CA SER A 288 -31.49 69.96 33.48
C SER A 288 -30.61 68.92 32.74
N LEU A 289 -30.30 68.97 31.44
CA LEU A 289 -30.50 69.94 30.35
C LEU A 289 -30.18 69.23 28.99
N ALA A 290 -30.90 69.59 27.91
CA ALA A 290 -30.53 69.54 26.47
C ALA A 290 -30.13 68.19 25.80
N GLY A 291 -30.54 67.85 24.58
CA GLY A 291 -31.35 68.54 23.57
C GLY A 291 -31.36 67.75 22.24
N ASN A 292 -32.42 68.02 21.46
CA ASN A 292 -32.56 67.93 19.99
C ASN A 292 -32.30 66.57 19.33
N GLY A 293 -33.32 65.88 18.81
CA GLY A 293 -34.05 66.19 17.57
C GLY A 293 -33.88 64.95 16.66
N ASP A 294 -34.75 64.55 15.76
CA ASP A 294 -35.90 65.15 15.12
C ASP A 294 -36.49 64.05 14.19
N GLU A 295 -37.82 64.03 14.07
CA GLU A 295 -38.68 63.56 12.95
C GLU A 295 -38.43 62.21 12.24
N GLY A 296 -39.42 61.37 11.91
CA GLY A 296 -40.88 61.44 11.93
C GLY A 296 -41.41 60.05 11.53
N ASN A 297 -42.51 59.59 12.16
CA ASN A 297 -43.87 59.53 11.57
C ASN A 297 -44.01 58.50 10.41
N ALA A 298 -45.00 57.62 10.29
CA ALA A 298 -46.05 57.09 11.14
C ALA A 298 -46.82 56.02 10.32
N GLU A 299 -47.63 55.27 11.04
CA GLU A 299 -48.96 54.81 10.62
C GLU A 299 -49.13 53.46 9.87
N GLN A 300 -49.54 52.47 10.69
CA GLN A 300 -50.73 51.62 10.56
C GLN A 300 -51.20 51.17 9.16
N ALA A 301 -51.36 49.86 8.98
CA ALA A 301 -52.65 49.16 9.09
C ALA A 301 -52.54 47.69 8.60
N GLN A 302 -53.35 46.81 9.20
CA GLN A 302 -53.45 45.37 8.93
C GLN A 302 -54.33 45.05 7.68
N PRO A 303 -54.82 43.79 7.49
CA PRO A 303 -54.43 42.79 6.48
C PRO A 303 -55.47 42.66 5.33
N PRO A 304 -55.36 41.70 4.38
CA PRO A 304 -56.24 40.51 4.49
C PRO A 304 -55.75 39.19 3.82
N THR A 305 -56.29 38.07 4.34
CA THR A 305 -56.74 36.78 3.75
C THR A 305 -56.26 36.26 2.37
N GLY A 306 -55.97 34.95 2.30
CA GLY A 306 -55.69 34.14 1.08
C GLY A 306 -56.87 33.98 0.09
N PRO A 307 -56.86 33.07 -0.94
CA PRO A 307 -56.50 31.65 -0.81
C PRO A 307 -55.83 30.92 -2.03
N GLN A 308 -55.47 29.64 -1.81
CA GLN A 308 -55.52 28.43 -2.68
C GLN A 308 -54.54 28.13 -3.85
N ASP A 309 -53.88 26.96 -3.66
CA ASP A 309 -53.64 25.79 -4.54
C ASP A 309 -52.74 25.86 -5.80
N ALA A 310 -51.63 25.10 -5.76
CA ALA A 310 -51.25 24.14 -6.80
C ALA A 310 -50.20 23.12 -6.30
N ASN A 311 -50.57 21.84 -6.37
CA ASN A 311 -49.74 20.65 -6.12
C ASN A 311 -48.54 20.53 -7.07
N GLY A 312 -47.45 19.97 -6.56
CA GLY A 312 -46.34 19.41 -7.34
C GLY A 312 -45.62 18.35 -6.50
N ASP A 313 -45.94 17.09 -6.78
CA ASP A 313 -45.50 15.85 -6.14
C ASP A 313 -44.00 15.78 -5.82
N GLY A 314 -43.71 15.37 -4.58
CA GLY A 314 -42.43 14.80 -4.17
C GLY A 314 -42.53 13.29 -4.15
N LYS A 315 -41.73 12.63 -4.98
CA LYS A 315 -41.36 11.21 -4.91
C LYS A 315 -40.04 11.09 -5.66
N ASP A 316 -38.92 10.94 -4.95
CA ASP A 316 -37.63 10.44 -5.45
C ASP A 316 -36.66 10.36 -4.26
N GLY A 317 -36.84 9.34 -3.40
CA GLY A 317 -35.94 9.18 -2.24
C GLY A 317 -36.14 7.93 -1.40
N VAL A 318 -36.85 6.92 -1.91
CA VAL A 318 -37.11 5.65 -1.19
C VAL A 318 -36.53 4.44 -1.96
N GLU A 319 -36.19 4.58 -3.24
CA GLU A 319 -35.74 3.46 -4.07
C GLU A 319 -34.26 3.07 -3.81
N ASP A 320 -33.43 3.97 -3.28
CA ASP A 320 -31.98 3.72 -3.10
C ASP A 320 -31.62 2.91 -1.84
N GLU A 321 -32.44 2.92 -0.78
CA GLU A 321 -32.18 2.14 0.44
C GLU A 321 -32.55 0.65 0.26
N ASP A 322 -33.57 0.38 -0.55
CA ASP A 322 -34.03 -0.99 -0.87
C ASP A 322 -33.00 -1.74 -1.73
N ASP A 323 -32.29 -1.05 -2.62
CA ASP A 323 -31.21 -1.63 -3.45
C ASP A 323 -29.95 -1.97 -2.63
N GLU A 324 -29.69 -1.24 -1.55
CA GLU A 324 -28.54 -1.52 -0.67
C GLU A 324 -28.79 -2.76 0.21
N GLU A 325 -29.97 -2.87 0.82
CA GLU A 325 -30.36 -4.08 1.55
C GLU A 325 -30.42 -5.31 0.62
N ALA A 326 -30.85 -5.14 -0.62
CA ALA A 326 -30.88 -6.23 -1.61
C ALA A 326 -29.48 -6.77 -1.92
N LEU A 327 -28.50 -5.88 -2.15
CA LEU A 327 -27.11 -6.25 -2.43
C LEU A 327 -26.41 -6.88 -1.22
N LEU A 328 -26.72 -6.43 0.00
CA LEU A 328 -26.20 -7.02 1.23
C LEU A 328 -26.78 -8.42 1.47
N ARG A 329 -28.08 -8.62 1.23
CA ARG A 329 -28.73 -9.94 1.34
C ARG A 329 -28.19 -10.93 0.29
N GLU A 330 -27.95 -10.48 -0.94
CA GLU A 330 -27.37 -11.31 -1.99
C GLU A 330 -25.93 -11.75 -1.62
N ALA A 331 -25.13 -10.85 -1.07
CA ALA A 331 -23.77 -11.15 -0.61
C ALA A 331 -23.74 -12.13 0.58
N GLU A 332 -24.66 -12.00 1.53
CA GLU A 332 -24.78 -12.90 2.68
C GLU A 332 -25.32 -14.29 2.28
N GLU A 333 -26.27 -14.37 1.34
CA GLU A 333 -26.80 -15.65 0.85
C GLU A 333 -25.74 -16.44 0.07
N LEU A 334 -24.92 -15.77 -0.73
CA LEU A 334 -23.79 -16.37 -1.45
C LEU A 334 -22.71 -16.91 -0.49
N ALA A 335 -22.36 -16.13 0.54
CA ALA A 335 -21.42 -16.57 1.57
C ALA A 335 -21.91 -17.81 2.34
N ARG A 336 -23.23 -17.93 2.52
CA ARG A 336 -23.85 -19.08 3.20
C ARG A 336 -23.90 -20.32 2.32
N LYS A 337 -24.18 -20.19 1.02
CA LYS A 337 -24.16 -21.31 0.06
C LYS A 337 -22.75 -21.88 -0.13
N GLU A 338 -21.73 -21.04 -0.23
CA GLU A 338 -20.33 -21.50 -0.36
C GLU A 338 -19.83 -22.22 0.91
N ALA A 339 -20.37 -21.88 2.09
CA ALA A 339 -20.06 -22.57 3.35
C ALA A 339 -20.74 -23.94 3.48
N GLU A 340 -21.94 -24.11 2.92
CA GLU A 340 -22.65 -25.41 2.89
C GLU A 340 -22.09 -26.37 1.81
N GLU A 341 -21.57 -25.86 0.69
CA GLU A 341 -20.89 -26.68 -0.33
C GLU A 341 -19.48 -27.15 0.07
N SER A 342 -18.94 -26.59 1.15
CA SER A 342 -17.60 -26.93 1.67
C SER A 342 -17.61 -27.95 2.83
N GLN A 343 -18.78 -28.52 3.17
CA GLN A 343 -18.96 -29.61 4.14
C GLN A 343 -19.39 -30.92 3.47
#